data_AF-A0A965AW21-F1
#
_entry.id   AF-A0A965AW21-F1
#
_cell.length_a   1.000
_cell.length_b   1.000
_cell.length_c   1.000
_cell.angle_alpha   90.00
_cell.angle_beta   90.00
_cell.angle_gamma   90.00
#
_symmetry.space_group_name_H-M   'P 1'
#
loop_
_entity.id
_entity.type
_entity.pdbx_description
1 polymer ?
#
loop_
_entity_poly.entity_id
_entity_poly.type
_entity_poly.pdbx_seq_one_letter_code
_entity_poly.pdbx_strand_id
1 'polypeptide(L)'
;MSANPIYHLKDAYFFEVPKGLWRYHWQSLEDVPAFLRDGHPEVHSVAEFNRAMDGKVLIPQPFGTLESLYAKKSGFAISKYMILELVVAAVMLLLFSKLAKRISGGERPQGRFVNLFEAFLVFIRDQIARPAIDDPPGHGHDNGHGSHAPAHRGDQFVPMLWTLFFFVLGCNLLGMVPWAGSPTASFSVTLALAGATFVTGMLSGMKQFGFFGFFLNQVPPIDMPTYLLPLKIVISVGLFLIEMLG
;
A
#
# COMPACT_ATOMS: atom_id res chain seq x y z
N MET A 1 12.88 -0.59 -33.79
CA MET A 1 11.78 0.23 -33.25
C MET A 1 12.31 0.86 -31.98
N SER A 2 12.81 2.10 -32.07
CA SER A 2 13.29 2.87 -30.91
C SER A 2 12.13 3.12 -29.96
N ALA A 3 12.36 2.91 -28.67
CA ALA A 3 11.40 3.23 -27.63
C ALA A 3 11.00 4.70 -27.75
N ASN A 4 9.72 4.97 -27.97
CA ASN A 4 9.20 6.31 -28.12
C ASN A 4 9.18 6.96 -26.70
N PRO A 5 9.93 8.05 -26.44
CA PRO A 5 10.15 8.61 -25.10
C PRO A 5 8.87 9.08 -24.39
N ILE A 6 7.75 9.13 -25.12
CA ILE A 6 6.42 9.52 -24.65
C ILE A 6 5.70 8.41 -23.85
N TYR A 7 6.14 7.14 -23.92
CA TYR A 7 5.50 6.03 -23.20
C TYR A 7 6.35 5.55 -22.01
N HIS A 8 6.52 6.41 -21.01
CA HIS A 8 7.11 5.99 -19.74
C HIS A 8 6.02 5.69 -18.70
N LEU A 9 5.97 4.43 -18.24
CA LEU A 9 4.97 3.84 -17.34
C LEU A 9 4.91 4.36 -15.88
N LYS A 10 5.41 5.57 -15.59
CA LYS A 10 5.51 6.05 -14.19
C LYS A 10 4.44 7.10 -13.89
N ASP A 11 3.48 6.75 -13.04
CA ASP A 11 2.48 7.64 -12.41
C ASP A 11 1.86 8.67 -13.37
N ALA A 12 0.91 8.22 -14.19
CA ALA A 12 0.20 9.06 -15.14
C ALA A 12 -0.65 10.15 -14.44
N TYR A 13 -0.45 11.41 -14.82
CA TYR A 13 -1.35 12.53 -14.49
C TYR A 13 -2.55 12.62 -15.45
N PHE A 14 -2.98 11.46 -15.99
CA PHE A 14 -4.11 11.33 -16.91
C PHE A 14 -4.77 9.95 -16.78
N PHE A 15 -6.04 9.86 -17.20
CA PHE A 15 -6.78 8.60 -17.37
C PHE A 15 -6.78 8.16 -18.83
N GLU A 16 -6.71 6.85 -19.06
CA GLU A 16 -6.77 6.28 -20.42
C GLU A 16 -8.15 5.74 -20.71
N VAL A 17 -8.86 6.31 -21.66
CA VAL A 17 -10.18 5.87 -22.12
C VAL A 17 -10.10 5.50 -23.61
N PRO A 18 -11.06 4.73 -24.15
CA PRO A 18 -11.14 4.49 -25.59
C PRO A 18 -11.08 5.81 -26.38
N LYS A 19 -10.27 5.85 -27.44
CA LYS A 19 -10.01 7.06 -28.25
C LYS A 19 -11.26 7.73 -28.85
N GLY A 20 -12.38 7.01 -28.89
CA GLY A 20 -13.67 7.56 -29.31
C GLY A 20 -14.36 8.41 -28.25
N LEU A 21 -14.07 8.17 -26.96
CA LEU A 21 -14.74 8.84 -25.84
C LEU A 21 -14.13 10.21 -25.50
N TRP A 22 -12.84 10.41 -25.79
CA TRP A 22 -12.16 11.66 -25.47
C TRP A 22 -11.13 12.02 -26.54
N ARG A 23 -11.26 13.23 -27.10
CA ARG A 23 -10.36 13.77 -28.12
C ARG A 23 -10.08 15.24 -27.84
N TYR A 24 -8.86 15.66 -28.14
CA TYR A 24 -8.49 17.08 -28.10
C TYR A 24 -8.58 17.67 -29.51
N HIS A 25 -8.99 18.94 -29.56
CA HIS A 25 -9.13 19.70 -30.79
C HIS A 25 -8.38 21.03 -30.68
N TRP A 26 -7.12 20.97 -30.23
CA TRP A 26 -6.25 22.14 -30.22
C TRP A 26 -6.03 22.62 -31.66
N GLN A 27 -6.09 23.93 -31.87
CA GLN A 27 -5.95 24.54 -33.18
C GLN A 27 -4.54 25.11 -33.37
N SER A 28 -3.92 25.55 -32.29
CA SER A 28 -2.58 26.12 -32.24
C SER A 28 -1.70 25.43 -31.18
N LEU A 29 -0.38 25.61 -31.27
CA LEU A 29 0.56 25.14 -30.23
C LEU A 29 0.42 25.94 -28.91
N GLU A 30 -0.30 27.05 -28.92
CA GLU A 30 -0.57 27.85 -27.73
C GLU A 30 -1.74 27.28 -26.92
N ASP A 31 -2.66 26.56 -27.56
CA ASP A 31 -3.77 25.88 -26.89
C ASP A 31 -3.32 24.61 -26.14
N VAL A 32 -2.16 24.06 -26.52
CA VAL A 32 -1.57 22.88 -25.88
C VAL A 32 -1.01 23.29 -24.52
N PRO A 33 -1.35 22.58 -23.42
CA PRO A 33 -0.80 22.87 -22.11
C PRO A 33 0.73 22.99 -22.11
N ALA A 34 1.26 24.06 -21.51
CA ALA A 34 2.68 24.40 -21.57
C ALA A 34 3.59 23.22 -21.18
N PHE A 35 3.25 22.45 -20.15
CA PHE A 35 4.03 21.29 -19.73
C PHE A 35 4.13 20.17 -20.78
N LEU A 36 3.13 20.03 -21.66
CA LEU A 36 3.17 19.05 -22.76
C LEU A 36 4.04 19.55 -23.91
N ARG A 37 3.99 20.84 -24.20
CA ARG A 37 4.81 21.46 -25.24
C ARG A 37 6.28 21.51 -24.81
N ASP A 38 6.54 21.97 -23.60
CA ASP A 38 7.89 22.14 -23.06
C ASP A 38 8.58 20.77 -22.81
N GLY A 39 7.79 19.73 -22.50
CA GLY A 39 8.27 18.36 -22.34
C GLY A 39 8.56 17.63 -23.67
N HIS A 40 8.10 18.16 -24.80
CA HIS A 40 8.28 17.59 -26.14
C HIS A 40 8.72 18.66 -27.15
N PRO A 41 9.90 19.29 -26.96
CA PRO A 41 10.38 20.35 -27.85
C PRO A 41 10.58 19.89 -29.29
N GLU A 42 10.71 18.57 -29.53
CA GLU A 42 10.81 17.95 -30.84
C GLU A 42 9.50 17.94 -31.65
N VAL A 43 8.35 18.13 -31.00
CA VAL A 43 7.03 18.08 -31.64
C VAL A 43 6.58 19.49 -31.99
N HIS A 44 6.60 19.81 -33.30
CA HIS A 44 6.21 21.13 -33.81
C HIS A 44 4.79 21.16 -34.41
N SER A 45 4.05 20.04 -34.38
CA SER A 45 2.73 19.91 -34.99
C SER A 45 1.62 19.72 -33.95
N VAL A 46 0.59 20.56 -34.01
CA VAL A 46 -0.61 20.44 -33.15
C VAL A 46 -1.38 19.15 -33.43
N ALA A 47 -1.40 18.71 -34.69
CA ALA A 47 -2.07 17.47 -35.08
C ALA A 47 -1.40 16.24 -34.43
N GLU A 48 -0.09 16.30 -34.20
CA GLU A 48 0.65 15.25 -33.51
C GLU A 48 0.31 15.22 -32.02
N PHE A 49 0.21 16.38 -31.36
CA PHE A 49 -0.28 16.47 -29.98
C PHE A 49 -1.71 15.96 -29.82
N ASN A 50 -2.64 16.38 -30.67
CA ASN A 50 -4.03 15.89 -30.64
C ASN A 50 -4.07 14.35 -30.77
N ARG A 51 -3.34 13.79 -31.75
CA ARG A 51 -3.27 12.33 -31.96
C ARG A 51 -2.61 11.58 -30.79
N ALA A 52 -1.60 12.17 -30.15
CA ALA A 52 -0.91 11.59 -29.00
C ALA A 52 -1.74 11.64 -27.71
N MET A 53 -2.68 12.58 -27.63
CA MET A 53 -3.56 12.81 -26.48
C MET A 53 -4.97 12.23 -26.65
N ASP A 54 -5.30 11.68 -27.81
CA ASP A 54 -6.55 10.93 -28.03
C ASP A 54 -6.71 9.81 -26.99
N GLY A 55 -7.85 9.83 -26.29
CA GLY A 55 -8.15 8.89 -25.22
C GLY A 55 -7.43 9.18 -23.89
N LYS A 56 -6.70 10.28 -23.74
CA LYS A 56 -6.01 10.63 -22.47
C LYS A 56 -6.71 11.79 -21.77
N VAL A 57 -7.51 11.52 -20.75
CA VAL A 57 -8.17 12.57 -19.96
C VAL A 57 -7.17 13.13 -18.96
N LEU A 58 -6.66 14.35 -19.18
CA LEU A 58 -5.76 15.04 -18.27
C LEU A 58 -6.42 15.28 -16.90
N ILE A 59 -5.69 15.00 -15.82
CA ILE A 59 -6.12 15.29 -14.45
C ILE A 59 -5.75 16.75 -14.13
N PRO A 60 -6.72 17.60 -13.74
CA PRO A 60 -6.43 18.96 -13.32
C PRO A 60 -5.46 18.99 -12.13
N GLN A 61 -4.49 19.90 -12.16
CA GLN A 61 -3.45 20.03 -11.14
C GLN A 61 -3.61 21.36 -10.37
N PRO A 62 -4.57 21.48 -9.45
CA PRO A 62 -4.81 22.73 -8.72
C PRO A 62 -3.71 23.11 -7.73
N PHE A 63 -2.90 22.13 -7.28
CA PHE A 63 -1.91 22.32 -6.22
C PHE A 63 -0.46 22.18 -6.69
N GLY A 64 -0.22 22.04 -8.00
CA GLY A 64 1.11 21.78 -8.52
C GLY A 64 1.21 21.99 -10.03
N THR A 65 2.45 21.92 -10.53
CA THR A 65 2.73 22.00 -11.96
C THR A 65 3.47 20.75 -12.42
N LEU A 66 3.20 20.35 -13.66
CA LEU A 66 3.81 19.18 -14.27
C LEU A 66 5.00 19.59 -15.11
N GLU A 67 6.00 18.72 -15.17
CA GLU A 67 7.08 18.79 -16.15
C GLU A 67 6.73 17.96 -17.37
N SER A 68 6.06 16.82 -17.17
CA SER A 68 5.56 15.93 -18.21
C SER A 68 4.31 15.20 -17.73
N LEU A 69 3.74 14.33 -18.55
CA LEU A 69 2.62 13.45 -18.16
C LEU A 69 2.93 12.48 -17.01
N TYR A 70 4.21 12.37 -16.63
CA TYR A 70 4.74 11.37 -15.70
C TYR A 70 5.63 11.97 -14.61
N ALA A 71 6.03 13.25 -14.75
CA ALA A 71 6.91 13.93 -13.81
C ALA A 71 6.28 15.23 -13.29
N LYS A 72 6.35 15.42 -11.96
CA LYS A 72 5.97 16.66 -11.29
C LYS A 72 7.12 17.64 -11.35
N LYS A 73 6.84 18.90 -11.70
CA LYS A 73 7.79 20.01 -11.64
C LYS A 73 7.82 20.66 -10.26
N SER A 74 6.65 21.04 -9.74
CA SER A 74 6.54 21.72 -8.44
C SER A 74 5.19 21.50 -7.77
N GLY A 75 5.12 21.78 -6.46
CA GLY A 75 3.87 21.68 -5.67
C GLY A 75 3.45 20.24 -5.37
N PHE A 76 2.14 20.03 -5.24
CA PHE A 76 1.50 18.74 -5.02
C PHE A 76 0.70 18.34 -6.27
N ALA A 77 1.19 17.34 -7.00
CA ALA A 77 0.54 16.84 -8.19
C ALA A 77 -0.30 15.60 -7.86
N ILE A 78 -1.53 15.57 -8.35
CA ILE A 78 -2.52 14.51 -8.14
C ILE A 78 -2.38 13.52 -9.28
N SER A 79 -1.82 12.35 -8.98
CA SER A 79 -1.72 11.26 -9.94
C SER A 79 -3.04 10.50 -10.08
N LYS A 80 -3.16 9.73 -11.17
CA LYS A 80 -4.27 8.79 -11.36
C LYS A 80 -4.41 7.83 -10.18
N TYR A 81 -3.31 7.26 -9.71
CA TYR A 81 -3.33 6.26 -8.64
C TYR A 81 -3.81 6.84 -7.31
N MET A 82 -3.44 8.08 -6.99
CA MET A 82 -3.94 8.77 -5.79
C MET A 82 -5.48 8.91 -5.79
N ILE A 83 -6.07 9.21 -6.95
CA ILE A 83 -7.54 9.29 -7.09
C ILE A 83 -8.16 7.91 -6.90
N LEU A 84 -7.60 6.88 -7.54
CA LEU A 84 -8.10 5.52 -7.46
C LEU A 84 -7.99 4.95 -6.03
N GLU A 85 -6.90 5.22 -5.32
CA GLU A 85 -6.73 4.87 -3.91
C GLU A 85 -7.77 5.54 -3.03
N LEU A 86 -8.06 6.81 -3.26
CA LEU A 86 -9.10 7.53 -2.52
C LEU A 86 -10.48 6.90 -2.76
N VAL A 87 -10.77 6.46 -3.99
CA VAL A 87 -11.99 5.71 -4.30
C VAL A 87 -12.02 4.38 -3.55
N VAL A 88 -10.93 3.60 -3.57
CA VAL A 88 -10.85 2.32 -2.84
C VAL A 88 -11.02 2.55 -1.34
N ALA A 89 -10.33 3.54 -0.78
CA ALA A 89 -10.41 3.89 0.63
C ALA A 89 -11.83 4.33 1.02
N ALA A 90 -12.50 5.14 0.20
CA ALA A 90 -13.89 5.54 0.42
C ALA A 90 -14.84 4.34 0.40
N VAL A 91 -14.69 3.44 -0.59
CA VAL A 91 -15.47 2.20 -0.68
C VAL A 91 -15.24 1.34 0.57
N MET A 92 -14.00 1.14 0.99
CA MET A 92 -13.67 0.40 2.21
C MET A 92 -14.30 1.03 3.45
N LEU A 93 -14.14 2.34 3.65
CA LEU A 93 -14.72 3.05 4.78
C LEU A 93 -16.24 2.88 4.83
N LEU A 94 -16.91 2.97 3.68
CA LEU A 94 -18.35 2.74 3.57
C LEU A 94 -18.72 1.28 3.90
N LEU A 95 -18.01 0.31 3.34
CA LEU A 95 -18.27 -1.11 3.56
C LEU A 95 -18.07 -1.51 5.03
N PHE A 96 -16.90 -1.18 5.60
CA PHE A 96 -16.58 -1.49 6.99
C PHE A 96 -17.48 -0.74 7.97
N SER A 97 -17.80 0.54 7.72
CA SER A 97 -18.73 1.28 8.59
C SER A 97 -20.14 0.69 8.56
N LYS A 98 -20.63 0.26 7.39
CA LYS A 98 -21.93 -0.41 7.27
C LYS A 98 -21.92 -1.78 7.96
N LEU A 99 -20.84 -2.55 7.79
CA LEU A 99 -20.69 -3.85 8.42
C LEU A 99 -20.61 -3.73 9.95
N ALA A 100 -19.79 -2.81 10.46
CA ALA A 100 -19.65 -2.53 11.88
C ALA A 100 -20.98 -2.11 12.51
N LYS A 101 -21.72 -1.18 11.87
CA LYS A 101 -23.06 -0.76 12.32
C LYS A 101 -24.07 -1.91 12.34
N ARG A 102 -23.95 -2.85 11.40
CA ARG A 102 -24.86 -4.00 11.30
C ARG A 102 -24.57 -5.04 12.39
N ILE A 103 -23.29 -5.26 12.71
CA ILE A 103 -22.86 -6.23 13.72
C ILE A 103 -22.95 -5.65 15.14
N SER A 104 -22.84 -4.33 15.32
CA SER A 104 -22.90 -3.69 16.65
C SER A 104 -24.25 -3.86 17.35
N GLY A 105 -25.30 -4.22 16.63
CA GLY A 105 -26.64 -4.50 17.20
C GLY A 105 -26.73 -5.83 17.96
N GLY A 106 -25.68 -6.66 17.97
CA GLY A 106 -25.67 -7.95 18.68
C GLY A 106 -26.49 -9.05 17.99
N GLU A 107 -27.21 -8.73 16.93
CA GLU A 107 -27.88 -9.71 16.09
C GLU A 107 -26.88 -10.48 15.24
N ARG A 108 -27.15 -11.77 15.02
CA ARG A 108 -26.31 -12.60 14.15
C ARG A 108 -26.29 -11.97 12.75
N PRO A 109 -25.10 -11.73 12.15
CA PRO A 109 -25.02 -11.21 10.81
C PRO A 109 -25.77 -12.14 9.84
N GLN A 110 -26.80 -11.62 9.17
CA GLN A 110 -27.57 -12.38 8.17
C GLN A 110 -27.33 -11.84 6.77
N GLY A 111 -26.98 -12.74 5.84
CA GLY A 111 -26.93 -12.48 4.41
C GLY A 111 -25.64 -12.99 3.75
N ARG A 112 -25.75 -13.44 2.49
CA ARG A 112 -24.63 -14.07 1.75
C ARG A 112 -23.35 -13.22 1.74
N PHE A 113 -23.49 -11.91 1.49
CA PHE A 113 -22.35 -10.99 1.47
C PHE A 113 -21.75 -10.77 2.86
N VAL A 114 -22.58 -10.63 3.90
CA VAL A 114 -22.10 -10.42 5.26
C VAL A 114 -21.33 -11.65 5.74
N ASN A 115 -21.87 -12.84 5.50
CA ASN A 115 -21.22 -14.11 5.83
C ASN A 115 -19.89 -14.28 5.08
N LEU A 116 -19.82 -13.89 3.80
CA LEU A 116 -18.58 -13.92 3.03
C LEU A 116 -17.52 -12.98 3.63
N PHE A 117 -17.90 -11.74 3.95
CA PHE A 117 -16.99 -10.78 4.57
C PHE A 117 -16.53 -11.27 5.94
N GLU A 118 -17.43 -11.77 6.78
CA GLU A 118 -17.10 -12.37 8.08
C GLU A 118 -16.12 -13.54 7.91
N ALA A 119 -16.32 -14.41 6.92
CA ALA A 119 -15.39 -15.51 6.64
C ALA A 119 -13.97 -15.01 6.34
N PHE A 120 -13.82 -13.94 5.54
CA PHE A 120 -12.52 -13.32 5.31
C PHE A 120 -11.94 -12.69 6.58
N LEU A 121 -12.75 -11.98 7.37
CA LEU A 121 -12.30 -11.33 8.61
C LEU A 121 -11.80 -12.36 9.62
N VAL A 122 -12.58 -13.44 9.83
CA VAL A 122 -12.24 -14.55 10.71
C VAL A 122 -11.03 -15.31 10.18
N PHE A 123 -10.93 -15.55 8.87
CA PHE A 123 -9.75 -16.17 8.26
C PHE A 123 -8.47 -15.37 8.54
N ILE A 124 -8.49 -14.06 8.30
CA ILE A 124 -7.33 -13.21 8.55
C ILE A 124 -6.96 -13.20 10.03
N ARG A 125 -7.94 -13.21 10.94
CA ARG A 125 -7.66 -13.28 12.38
C ARG A 125 -7.09 -14.65 12.78
N ASP A 126 -7.82 -15.71 12.50
CA ASP A 126 -7.59 -17.03 13.09
C ASP A 126 -6.53 -17.84 12.34
N GLN A 127 -6.37 -17.63 11.03
CA GLN A 127 -5.43 -18.39 10.19
C GLN A 127 -4.17 -17.60 9.83
N ILE A 128 -4.18 -16.27 9.97
CA ILE A 128 -3.03 -15.42 9.63
C ILE A 128 -2.48 -14.71 10.86
N ALA A 129 -3.27 -13.82 11.48
CA ALA A 129 -2.80 -12.93 12.53
C ALA A 129 -2.36 -13.70 13.78
N ARG A 130 -3.23 -14.56 14.30
CA ARG A 130 -2.93 -15.34 15.51
C ARG A 130 -1.75 -16.31 15.28
N PRO A 131 -1.73 -17.16 14.24
CA PRO A 131 -0.62 -18.09 14.06
C PRO A 131 0.72 -17.42 13.76
N ALA A 132 0.72 -16.24 13.15
CA ALA A 132 1.95 -15.53 12.80
C ALA A 132 2.51 -14.67 13.95
N ILE A 133 1.67 -14.18 14.86
CA ILE A 133 2.06 -13.19 15.88
C ILE A 133 2.01 -13.76 17.30
N ASP A 134 1.10 -14.69 17.58
CA ASP A 134 1.02 -15.28 18.91
C ASP A 134 2.19 -16.23 19.16
N ASP A 135 2.64 -16.26 20.42
CA ASP A 135 3.67 -17.19 20.86
C ASP A 135 3.18 -18.64 20.66
N PRO A 136 4.07 -19.58 20.27
CA PRO A 136 3.71 -20.99 20.16
C PRO A 136 3.10 -21.51 21.46
N PRO A 137 2.07 -22.37 21.40
CA PRO A 137 1.41 -22.91 22.59
C PRO A 137 2.44 -23.67 23.46
N GLY A 138 2.90 -23.04 24.53
CA GLY A 138 3.93 -23.59 25.43
C GLY A 138 4.85 -22.59 26.13
N HIS A 139 4.93 -21.33 25.67
CA HIS A 139 5.83 -20.31 26.26
C HIS A 139 5.12 -19.05 26.78
N GLY A 140 3.81 -19.12 27.03
CA GLY A 140 3.07 -18.03 27.68
C GLY A 140 3.23 -18.09 29.20
N HIS A 141 3.86 -17.07 29.79
CA HIS A 141 3.67 -16.73 31.20
C HIS A 141 2.20 -16.34 31.40
N ASP A 142 1.39 -17.34 31.72
CA ASP A 142 -0.01 -17.21 32.07
C ASP A 142 -0.10 -16.60 33.48
N ASN A 143 0.00 -15.27 33.55
CA ASN A 143 -0.34 -14.54 34.77
C ASN A 143 -1.86 -14.52 34.87
N GLY A 144 -2.41 -15.63 35.36
CA GLY A 144 -3.83 -15.81 35.58
C GLY A 144 -4.42 -14.67 36.40
N HIS A 145 -5.58 -14.17 35.96
CA HIS A 145 -6.80 -14.04 36.76
C HIS A 145 -7.85 -13.27 35.95
N GLY A 146 -8.91 -13.97 35.50
CA GLY A 146 -10.18 -13.35 35.09
C GLY A 146 -10.76 -13.88 33.77
N SER A 147 -11.56 -14.96 33.85
CA SER A 147 -12.79 -15.28 33.08
C SER A 147 -13.05 -14.79 31.64
N HIS A 148 -12.05 -14.46 30.82
CA HIS A 148 -12.21 -14.17 29.39
C HIS A 148 -11.09 -14.86 28.60
N ALA A 149 -11.40 -15.30 27.37
CA ALA A 149 -10.51 -16.06 26.48
C ALA A 149 -9.06 -15.50 26.47
N PRO A 150 -8.03 -16.35 26.28
CA PRO A 150 -6.64 -15.89 26.28
C PRO A 150 -6.48 -14.72 25.32
N ALA A 151 -5.92 -13.61 25.82
CA ALA A 151 -5.71 -12.40 25.04
C ALA A 151 -4.63 -12.69 23.99
N HIS A 152 -5.07 -13.05 22.78
CA HIS A 152 -4.21 -13.22 21.62
C HIS A 152 -3.54 -11.89 21.30
N ARG A 153 -2.21 -11.83 21.35
CA ARG A 153 -1.45 -10.63 20.97
C ARG A 153 -1.69 -10.29 19.51
N GLY A 154 -1.92 -11.29 18.65
CA GLY A 154 -2.28 -11.11 17.26
C GLY A 154 -3.55 -10.26 17.08
N ASP A 155 -4.51 -10.33 18.00
CA ASP A 155 -5.79 -9.61 17.87
C ASP A 155 -5.62 -8.09 17.88
N GLN A 156 -4.54 -7.56 18.48
CA GLN A 156 -4.25 -6.12 18.48
C GLN A 156 -3.83 -5.59 17.09
N PHE A 157 -3.30 -6.46 16.22
CA PHE A 157 -2.86 -6.11 14.87
C PHE A 157 -3.92 -6.39 13.80
N VAL A 158 -4.96 -7.15 14.15
CA VAL A 158 -6.04 -7.53 13.23
C VAL A 158 -6.68 -6.34 12.51
N PRO A 159 -6.97 -5.19 13.16
CA PRO A 159 -7.53 -4.03 12.45
C PRO A 159 -6.62 -3.52 11.32
N MET A 160 -5.31 -3.50 11.56
CA MET A 160 -4.32 -3.10 10.55
C MET A 160 -4.25 -4.14 9.43
N LEU A 161 -4.18 -5.43 9.76
CA LEU A 161 -4.11 -6.53 8.78
C LEU A 161 -5.35 -6.57 7.90
N TRP A 162 -6.55 -6.40 8.47
CA TRP A 162 -7.77 -6.26 7.69
C TRP A 162 -7.70 -5.07 6.74
N THR A 163 -7.28 -3.90 7.24
CA THR A 163 -7.16 -2.70 6.41
C THR A 163 -6.19 -2.93 5.25
N LEU A 164 -4.99 -3.45 5.51
CA LEU A 164 -3.99 -3.75 4.48
C LEU A 164 -4.52 -4.77 3.46
N PHE A 165 -5.09 -5.88 3.93
CA PHE A 165 -5.61 -6.94 3.07
C PHE A 165 -6.69 -6.41 2.13
N PHE A 166 -7.73 -5.77 2.68
CA PHE A 166 -8.85 -5.29 1.88
C PHE A 166 -8.47 -4.10 0.99
N PHE A 167 -7.49 -3.28 1.40
CA PHE A 167 -6.96 -2.21 0.56
C PHE A 167 -6.21 -2.76 -0.65
N VAL A 168 -5.25 -3.67 -0.42
CA VAL A 168 -4.50 -4.31 -1.51
C VAL A 168 -5.42 -5.11 -2.41
N LEU A 169 -6.38 -5.85 -1.85
CA LEU A 169 -7.42 -6.55 -2.60
C LEU A 169 -8.24 -5.56 -3.43
N GLY A 170 -8.71 -4.46 -2.86
CA GLY A 170 -9.49 -3.44 -3.55
C GLY A 170 -8.73 -2.82 -4.72
N CYS A 171 -7.45 -2.47 -4.52
CA CYS A 171 -6.58 -1.96 -5.58
C CYS A 171 -6.36 -2.99 -6.69
N ASN A 172 -6.12 -4.26 -6.34
CA ASN A 172 -5.90 -5.32 -7.31
C ASN A 172 -7.17 -5.66 -8.11
N LEU A 173 -8.34 -5.65 -7.45
CA LEU A 173 -9.63 -5.83 -8.13
C LEU A 173 -9.93 -4.66 -9.07
N LEU A 174 -9.61 -3.43 -8.64
CA LEU A 174 -9.72 -2.23 -9.48
C LEU A 174 -8.77 -2.29 -10.69
N GLY A 175 -7.60 -2.92 -10.54
CA GLY A 175 -6.67 -3.17 -11.63
C GLY A 175 -7.22 -4.03 -12.77
N MET A 176 -8.25 -4.85 -12.51
CA MET A 176 -8.96 -5.61 -13.54
C MET A 176 -10.00 -4.79 -14.29
N VAL A 177 -10.38 -3.61 -13.76
CA VAL A 177 -11.29 -2.69 -14.45
C VAL A 177 -10.52 -2.04 -15.58
N PRO A 178 -10.99 -2.14 -16.85
CA PRO A 178 -10.39 -1.43 -17.95
C PRO A 178 -10.25 0.07 -17.62
N TRP A 179 -9.18 0.72 -18.09
CA TRP A 179 -8.97 2.18 -17.99
C TRP A 179 -8.54 2.72 -16.61
N ALA A 180 -8.84 2.04 -15.51
CA ALA A 180 -8.40 2.43 -14.18
C ALA A 180 -6.89 2.16 -13.98
N GLY A 181 -6.48 0.91 -14.18
CA GLY A 181 -5.15 0.43 -13.76
C GLY A 181 -5.09 0.18 -12.25
N SER A 182 -3.98 -0.40 -11.78
CA SER A 182 -3.83 -0.79 -10.37
C SER A 182 -2.94 0.17 -9.61
N PRO A 183 -3.40 0.80 -8.51
CA PRO A 183 -2.54 1.61 -7.64
C PRO A 183 -1.34 0.85 -7.06
N THR A 184 -1.46 -0.47 -6.87
CA THR A 184 -0.35 -1.33 -6.40
C THR A 184 0.80 -1.45 -7.41
N ALA A 185 0.62 -0.98 -8.65
CA ALA A 185 1.71 -0.85 -9.61
C ALA A 185 2.62 0.36 -9.33
N SER A 186 2.19 1.31 -8.48
CA SER A 186 3.01 2.45 -8.10
C SER A 186 3.98 2.06 -6.98
N PHE A 187 5.27 2.33 -7.21
CA PHE A 187 6.32 2.06 -6.24
C PHE A 187 6.12 2.84 -4.93
N SER A 188 5.64 4.09 -5.03
CA SER A 188 5.36 4.93 -3.87
C SER A 188 4.30 4.33 -2.95
N VAL A 189 3.27 3.70 -3.51
CA VAL A 189 2.19 3.05 -2.74
C VAL A 189 2.73 1.84 -2.00
N THR A 190 3.47 0.98 -2.70
CA THR A 190 4.09 -0.20 -2.10
C THR A 190 5.06 0.19 -0.97
N LEU A 191 5.88 1.22 -1.19
CA LEU A 191 6.77 1.75 -0.14
C LEU A 191 5.99 2.31 1.05
N ALA A 192 4.88 3.03 0.81
CA ALA A 192 4.07 3.58 1.89
C ALA A 192 3.46 2.46 2.76
N LEU A 193 2.92 1.42 2.14
CA LEU A 193 2.35 0.26 2.86
C LEU A 193 3.43 -0.53 3.60
N ALA A 194 4.59 -0.76 2.97
CA ALA A 194 5.73 -1.42 3.59
C ALA A 194 6.25 -0.60 4.78
N GLY A 195 6.41 0.71 4.61
CA GLY A 195 6.82 1.64 5.66
C GLY A 195 5.84 1.68 6.83
N ALA A 196 4.53 1.73 6.57
CA ALA A 196 3.52 1.70 7.61
C ALA A 196 3.57 0.40 8.44
N THR A 197 3.74 -0.74 7.76
CA THR A 197 3.88 -2.06 8.40
C THR A 197 5.17 -2.14 9.21
N PHE A 198 6.29 -1.71 8.63
CA PHE A 198 7.61 -1.67 9.28
C PHE A 198 7.58 -0.80 10.54
N VAL A 199 7.08 0.44 10.45
CA VAL A 199 6.99 1.35 11.59
C VAL A 199 6.08 0.77 12.67
N THR A 200 4.96 0.16 12.30
CA THR A 200 4.05 -0.43 13.29
C THR A 200 4.70 -1.62 14.00
N GLY A 201 5.39 -2.50 13.27
CA GLY A 201 6.13 -3.62 13.85
C GLY A 201 7.25 -3.15 14.77
N MET A 202 8.06 -2.19 14.32
CA MET A 202 9.16 -1.61 15.09
C MET A 202 8.66 -0.96 16.39
N LEU A 203 7.64 -0.10 16.31
CA LEU A 203 7.06 0.55 17.49
C LEU A 203 6.44 -0.46 18.46
N SER A 204 5.79 -1.50 17.95
CA SER A 204 5.19 -2.55 18.80
C SER A 204 6.25 -3.40 19.48
N GLY A 205 7.32 -3.77 18.77
CA GLY A 205 8.47 -4.47 19.34
C GLY A 205 9.19 -3.64 20.40
N MET A 206 9.43 -2.35 20.15
CA MET A 206 10.01 -1.43 21.13
C MET A 206 9.12 -1.25 22.37
N LYS A 207 7.79 -1.24 22.21
CA LYS A 207 6.85 -1.19 23.33
C LYS A 207 6.90 -2.46 24.19
N GLN A 208 7.09 -3.63 23.57
CA GLN A 208 7.09 -4.91 24.27
C GLN A 208 8.42 -5.23 24.96
N PHE A 209 9.55 -4.97 24.30
CA PHE A 209 10.88 -5.35 24.79
C PHE A 209 11.70 -4.16 25.33
N GLY A 210 11.18 -2.94 25.23
CA GLY A 210 11.96 -1.71 25.46
C GLY A 210 12.87 -1.38 24.28
N PHE A 211 13.37 -0.15 24.21
CA PHE A 211 14.20 0.29 23.07
C PHE A 211 15.45 -0.58 22.87
N PHE A 212 16.26 -0.75 23.93
CA PHE A 212 17.45 -1.58 23.84
C PHE A 212 17.14 -3.08 23.77
N GLY A 213 16.12 -3.55 24.48
CA GLY A 213 15.73 -4.96 24.45
C GLY A 213 15.20 -5.41 23.08
N PHE A 214 14.52 -4.52 22.34
CA PHE A 214 14.11 -4.78 20.97
C PHE A 214 15.30 -5.07 20.05
N PHE A 215 16.33 -4.22 20.06
CA PHE A 215 17.51 -4.42 19.21
C PHE A 215 18.38 -5.60 19.66
N LEU A 216 18.47 -5.87 20.97
CA LEU A 216 19.20 -7.03 21.49
C LEU A 216 18.50 -8.35 21.13
N ASN A 217 17.17 -8.37 21.09
CA ASN A 217 16.38 -9.54 20.71
C ASN A 217 16.37 -9.83 19.20
N GLN A 218 16.94 -8.95 18.35
CA GLN A 218 17.10 -9.24 16.92
C GLN A 218 18.14 -10.34 16.66
N VAL A 219 19.05 -10.57 17.60
CA VAL A 219 20.06 -11.63 17.47
C VAL A 219 19.54 -12.88 18.18
N PRO A 220 19.32 -14.00 17.47
CA PRO A 220 18.93 -15.25 18.10
C PRO A 220 19.96 -15.67 19.16
N PRO A 221 19.53 -16.25 20.30
CA PRO A 221 20.47 -16.74 21.29
C PRO A 221 21.35 -17.83 20.66
N ILE A 222 22.65 -17.55 20.57
CA ILE A 222 23.65 -18.50 20.08
C ILE A 222 24.16 -19.31 21.28
N ASP A 223 23.77 -20.58 21.34
CA ASP A 223 24.29 -21.56 22.28
C ASP A 223 25.68 -22.02 21.81
N MET A 224 26.71 -21.35 22.35
CA MET A 224 28.12 -21.62 22.07
C MET A 224 28.92 -21.68 23.37
N PRO A 225 29.87 -22.61 23.52
CA PRO A 225 30.77 -22.66 24.68
C PRO A 225 31.53 -21.34 24.90
N THR A 226 31.75 -20.97 26.17
CA THR A 226 32.32 -19.66 26.56
C THR A 226 33.68 -19.36 25.95
N TYR A 227 34.49 -20.36 25.60
CA TYR A 227 35.80 -20.14 24.96
C TYR A 227 35.71 -19.64 23.51
N LEU A 228 34.55 -19.77 22.86
CA LEU A 228 34.29 -19.25 21.51
C LEU A 228 33.62 -17.86 21.53
N LEU A 229 33.63 -17.17 22.68
CA LEU A 229 33.00 -15.86 22.82
C LEU A 229 33.47 -14.80 21.79
N PRO A 230 34.76 -14.69 21.42
CA PRO A 230 35.17 -13.74 20.38
C PRO A 230 34.51 -14.00 19.03
N LEU A 231 34.39 -15.29 18.66
CA LEU A 231 33.71 -15.71 17.44
C LEU A 231 32.20 -15.46 17.52
N LYS A 232 31.59 -15.72 18.68
CA LYS A 232 30.17 -15.43 18.94
C LYS A 232 29.85 -13.95 18.70
N ILE A 233 30.69 -13.03 19.17
CA ILE A 233 30.50 -11.59 18.97
C ILE A 233 30.50 -11.23 17.49
N VAL A 234 31.45 -11.75 16.70
CA VAL A 234 31.53 -11.50 15.25
C VAL A 234 30.27 -11.98 14.53
N ILE A 235 29.81 -13.20 14.85
CA ILE A 235 28.61 -13.79 14.25
C ILE A 235 27.36 -13.00 14.66
N SER A 236 27.22 -12.64 15.94
CA SER A 236 26.08 -11.86 16.44
C SER A 236 25.99 -10.48 15.77
N VAL A 237 27.12 -9.80 15.56
CA VAL A 237 27.14 -8.52 14.83
C VAL A 237 26.76 -8.73 13.37
N GLY A 238 27.25 -9.78 12.72
CA GLY A 238 26.87 -10.13 11.35
C GLY A 238 25.38 -10.41 11.21
N LEU A 239 24.80 -11.24 12.09
CA LEU A 239 23.38 -11.56 12.13
C LEU A 239 22.53 -10.30 12.38
N PHE A 240 22.93 -9.47 13.34
CA PHE A 240 22.26 -8.21 13.62
C PHE A 240 22.19 -7.30 12.38
N LEU A 241 23.30 -7.17 11.63
CA LEU A 241 23.33 -6.36 10.42
C LEU A 241 22.44 -6.91 9.31
N ILE A 242 22.42 -8.24 9.13
CA ILE A 242 21.54 -8.89 8.15
C ILE A 242 20.08 -8.66 8.53
N GLU A 243 19.71 -8.90 9.79
CA GLU A 243 18.34 -8.75 10.28
C GLU A 243 17.85 -7.29 10.21
N MET A 244 18.75 -6.32 10.45
CA MET A 244 18.46 -4.89 10.33
C MET A 244 18.32 -4.41 8.88
N LEU A 245 18.91 -5.12 7.92
CA LEU A 245 18.86 -4.78 6.50
C LEU A 245 17.64 -5.41 5.79
N GLY A 246 17.09 -6.48 6.35
CA GLY A 246 15.92 -7.19 5.81
C GLY A 246 16.27 -8.27 4.80
#